data_AF-A0A3R7AQ78-F1
#
_entry.id   AF-A0A3R7AQ78-F1
#
_cell.length_a   1.000
_cell.length_b   1.000
_cell.length_c   1.000
_cell.angle_alpha   90.00
_cell.angle_beta   90.00
_cell.angle_gamma   90.00
#
_symmetry.space_group_name_H-M   'P 1'
#
loop_
_entity.id
_entity.type
_entity.pdbx_description
1 polymer ?
#
loop_
_entity_poly.entity_id
_entity_poly.type
_entity_poly.pdbx_seq_one_letter_code
_entity_poly.pdbx_strand_id
1 'polypeptide(L)'
;MKHKNEKEISHYAREKGVQSTLYTFGIGIGLAKRVTYRYPIRVLEKLIAETKKRQPEDPADYFLNGLKRSRVKYGCNRKLNRKGKSIN
;
A
#
# COMPACT_ATOMS: atom_id res chain seq x y z
N MET A 1 20.28 24.33 4.06
CA MET A 1 19.91 22.90 3.83
C MET A 1 19.10 22.37 5.02
N LYS A 2 17.78 22.63 5.11
CA LYS A 2 16.90 22.09 6.18
C LYS A 2 15.65 21.33 5.69
N HIS A 3 15.30 21.42 4.41
CA HIS A 3 14.05 20.86 3.87
C HIS A 3 14.00 19.34 3.62
N LYS A 4 15.11 18.61 3.82
CA LYS A 4 15.14 17.17 3.56
C LYS A 4 14.49 16.38 4.71
N ASN A 5 14.79 16.78 5.94
CA ASN A 5 14.30 16.11 7.15
C ASN A 5 12.78 16.27 7.34
N GLU A 6 12.21 17.43 7.02
CA GLU A 6 10.75 17.67 7.11
C GLU A 6 9.95 16.78 6.16
N LYS A 7 10.44 16.61 4.92
CA LYS A 7 9.80 15.76 3.91
C LYS A 7 9.89 14.28 4.28
N GLU A 8 10.99 13.84 4.85
CA GLU A 8 11.18 12.45 5.31
C GLU A 8 10.31 12.14 6.53
N ILE A 9 10.20 13.07 7.50
CA ILE A 9 9.28 12.95 8.63
C ILE A 9 7.82 12.86 8.14
N SER A 10 7.44 13.70 7.17
CA SER A 10 6.12 13.66 6.54
C SER A 10 5.85 12.32 5.84
N HIS A 11 6.83 11.78 5.10
CA HIS A 11 6.67 10.50 4.42
C HIS A 11 6.51 9.33 5.41
N TYR A 12 7.37 9.28 6.43
CA TYR A 12 7.32 8.26 7.47
C TYR A 12 6.01 8.31 8.26
N ALA A 13 5.55 9.51 8.64
CA ALA A 13 4.28 9.68 9.34
C ALA A 13 3.10 9.15 8.50
N ARG A 14 3.10 9.43 7.19
CA ARG A 14 2.07 8.90 6.28
C ARG A 14 2.13 7.39 6.17
N GLU A 15 3.32 6.80 6.05
CA GLU A 15 3.47 5.33 5.99
C GLU A 15 2.89 4.66 7.23
N LYS A 16 3.17 5.23 8.41
CA LYS A 16 2.61 4.75 9.68
C LYS A 16 1.10 4.91 9.74
N GLY A 17 0.55 6.03 9.27
CA GLY A 17 -0.89 6.25 9.18
C GLY A 17 -1.58 5.21 8.27
N VAL A 18 -0.96 4.90 7.12
CA VAL A 18 -1.44 3.85 6.22
C VAL A 18 -1.38 2.48 6.92
N GLN A 19 -0.23 2.09 7.49
CA GLN A 19 -0.09 0.80 8.17
C GLN A 19 -1.12 0.62 9.29
N SER A 20 -1.33 1.66 10.11
CA SER A 20 -2.31 1.66 11.19
C SER A 20 -3.73 1.48 10.65
N THR A 21 -4.08 2.20 9.57
CA THR A 21 -5.41 2.05 8.96
C THR A 21 -5.64 0.66 8.38
N LEU A 22 -4.62 0.07 7.75
CA LEU A 22 -4.70 -1.31 7.25
C LEU A 22 -4.90 -2.30 8.39
N TYR A 23 -4.26 -2.07 9.53
CA TYR A 23 -4.50 -2.88 10.74
C TYR A 23 -5.95 -2.77 11.22
N THR A 24 -6.53 -1.57 11.25
CA THR A 24 -7.95 -1.37 11.58
C THR A 24 -8.89 -2.09 10.61
N PHE A 25 -8.50 -2.24 9.35
CA PHE A 25 -9.27 -3.02 8.37
C PHE A 25 -9.17 -4.54 8.59
N GLY A 26 -8.29 -5.02 9.47
CA GLY A 26 -8.06 -6.45 9.69
C GLY A 26 -6.85 -7.01 8.94
N ILE A 27 -6.05 -6.16 8.29
CA ILE A 27 -4.84 -6.62 7.58
C ILE A 27 -3.69 -6.78 8.59
N GLY A 28 -3.15 -7.99 8.65
CA GLY A 28 -2.02 -8.31 9.53
C GLY A 28 -0.78 -7.42 9.30
N ILE A 29 -0.06 -7.13 10.38
CA ILE A 29 1.09 -6.20 10.42
C ILE A 29 2.14 -6.54 9.34
N GLY A 30 2.46 -7.82 9.17
CA GLY A 30 3.44 -8.27 8.17
C GLY A 30 2.99 -8.01 6.73
N LEU A 31 1.69 -8.14 6.46
CA LEU A 31 1.13 -7.82 5.13
C LEU A 31 1.06 -6.30 4.92
N ALA A 32 0.63 -5.53 5.91
CA ALA A 32 0.59 -4.07 5.85
C ALA A 32 1.98 -3.48 5.51
N LYS A 33 3.04 -3.94 6.18
CA LYS A 33 4.43 -3.55 5.86
C LYS A 33 4.83 -3.86 4.42
N ARG A 34 4.48 -5.06 3.92
CA ARG A 34 4.78 -5.45 2.54
C ARG A 34 4.02 -4.62 1.52
N VAL A 35 2.78 -4.26 1.82
CA VAL A 35 1.94 -3.39 0.97
C VAL A 35 2.53 -1.98 0.91
N THR A 36 2.83 -1.36 2.05
CA THR A 36 3.42 -0.01 2.07
C THR A 36 4.79 0.03 1.41
N TYR A 37 5.58 -1.04 1.54
CA TYR A 37 6.85 -1.13 0.82
C TYR A 37 6.67 -1.24 -0.69
N ARG A 38 5.67 -2.02 -1.16
CA ARG A 38 5.53 -2.37 -2.59
C ARG A 38 4.82 -1.30 -3.41
N TYR A 39 3.88 -0.57 -2.83
CA TYR A 39 3.00 0.34 -3.56
C TYR A 39 3.29 1.80 -3.20
N PRO A 40 3.15 2.74 -4.15
CA PRO A 40 3.27 4.17 -3.85
C PRO A 40 2.22 4.59 -2.80
N ILE A 41 2.65 5.35 -1.80
CA ILE A 41 1.79 5.71 -0.66
C ILE A 41 0.50 6.43 -1.08
N ARG A 42 0.58 7.29 -2.10
CA ARG A 42 -0.59 8.01 -2.65
C ARG A 42 -1.67 7.07 -3.20
N VAL A 43 -1.27 5.90 -3.73
CA VAL A 43 -2.23 4.89 -4.21
C VAL A 43 -2.94 4.24 -3.02
N LEU A 44 -2.19 3.95 -1.96
CA LEU A 44 -2.73 3.34 -0.74
C LEU A 44 -3.72 4.27 -0.04
N GLU A 45 -3.39 5.56 0.08
CA GLU A 45 -4.27 6.57 0.67
C GLU A 45 -5.59 6.71 -0.10
N LYS A 46 -5.54 6.71 -1.44
CA LYS A 46 -6.75 6.75 -2.28
C LYS A 46 -7.64 5.53 -2.06
N LEU A 47 -7.05 4.32 -2.05
CA LEU A 47 -7.80 3.08 -1.81
C LEU A 47 -8.39 3.04 -0.39
N ILE A 48 -7.65 3.54 0.61
CA ILE A 48 -8.16 3.69 1.98
C ILE A 48 -9.36 4.64 2.00
N ALA A 49 -9.27 5.80 1.35
CA ALA A 49 -10.37 6.77 1.31
C ALA A 49 -11.61 6.18 0.63
N GLU A 50 -11.44 5.44 -0.46
CA GLU A 50 -12.54 4.74 -1.13
C GLU A 50 -13.18 3.66 -0.25
N THR A 51 -12.35 2.90 0.47
CA THR A 51 -12.82 1.85 1.40
C THR A 51 -13.61 2.47 2.55
N LYS A 52 -13.10 3.54 3.16
CA LYS A 52 -13.79 4.29 4.23
C LYS A 52 -15.10 4.92 3.74
N LYS A 53 -15.14 5.41 2.50
CA LYS A 53 -16.35 5.99 1.90
C LYS A 53 -17.43 4.95 1.68
N ARG A 54 -17.06 3.74 1.25
CA ARG A 54 -18.02 2.69 0.92
C ARG A 54 -18.46 1.83 2.11
N GLN A 55 -17.66 1.79 3.17
CA GLN A 55 -17.92 0.97 4.37
C GLN A 55 -18.36 -0.46 4.05
N PRO A 56 -17.56 -1.22 3.29
CA PRO A 56 -17.87 -2.61 2.99
C PRO A 56 -17.90 -3.45 4.27
N GLU A 57 -18.67 -4.55 4.25
CA GLU A 57 -18.72 -5.53 5.35
C GLU A 57 -17.35 -6.09 5.70
N ASP A 58 -16.50 -6.32 4.69
CA ASP A 58 -15.09 -6.65 4.85
C ASP A 58 -14.18 -5.57 4.21
N PRO A 59 -13.68 -4.63 5.03
CA PRO A 59 -12.74 -3.60 4.59
C PRO A 59 -11.39 -4.15 4.11
N ALA A 60 -10.88 -5.25 4.68
CA ALA A 60 -9.62 -5.84 4.26
C ALA A 60 -9.74 -6.39 2.85
N ASP A 61 -10.74 -7.23 2.59
CA ASP A 61 -10.94 -7.85 1.29
C ASP A 61 -11.27 -6.82 0.21
N TYR A 62 -12.12 -5.85 0.53
CA TYR A 62 -12.42 -4.76 -0.39
C TYR A 62 -11.16 -3.98 -0.79
N PHE A 63 -10.32 -3.62 0.18
CA PHE A 63 -9.07 -2.91 -0.06
C PHE A 63 -8.08 -3.74 -0.88
N LEU A 64 -7.90 -5.02 -0.54
CA LEU A 64 -6.99 -5.93 -1.26
C LEU A 64 -7.45 -6.17 -2.70
N ASN A 65 -8.76 -6.24 -2.94
CA ASN A 65 -9.34 -6.31 -4.27
C ASN A 65 -9.08 -5.02 -5.08
N GLY A 66 -9.19 -3.85 -4.43
CA GLY A 66 -8.79 -2.57 -5.02
C GLY A 66 -7.32 -2.54 -5.43
N LEU A 67 -6.43 -3.06 -4.57
CA LEU A 67 -5.01 -3.22 -4.88
C LEU A 67 -4.77 -4.15 -6.07
N LYS A 68 -5.46 -5.30 -6.12
CA LYS A 68 -5.37 -6.24 -7.24
C LYS A 68 -5.77 -5.58 -8.56
N ARG A 69 -6.89 -4.84 -8.58
CA ARG A 69 -7.36 -4.09 -9.76
C ARG A 69 -6.37 -3.01 -10.18
N SER A 70 -5.85 -2.23 -9.22
CA SER A 70 -4.83 -1.22 -9.48
C SER A 70 -3.56 -1.83 -10.11
N ARG A 71 -3.11 -2.99 -9.59
CA ARG A 71 -1.96 -3.72 -10.14
C ARG A 71 -2.17 -4.16 -11.59
N VAL A 72 -3.37 -4.64 -11.94
CA VAL A 72 -3.71 -5.04 -13.31
C VAL A 72 -3.73 -3.83 -14.24
N LYS A 73 -4.35 -2.73 -13.80
CA LYS A 73 -4.53 -1.52 -14.62
C LYS A 73 -3.22 -0.79 -14.92
N TYR A 74 -2.33 -0.65 -13.93
CA TYR A 74 -1.13 0.18 -14.05
C TYR A 74 0.16 -0.64 -14.21
N GLY A 75 0.07 -1.97 -14.20
CA GLY A 75 1.24 -2.84 -14.16
C GLY A 75 1.97 -2.78 -12.82
N CYS A 76 2.90 -3.72 -12.59
CA CYS A 76 3.73 -3.70 -11.40
C CYS A 76 4.82 -2.61 -11.57
N ASN A 77 4.56 -1.41 -11.07
CA ASN A 77 5.44 -0.24 -11.21
C ASN A 77 6.81 -0.34 -10.48
N ARG A 78 7.14 -1.50 -9.92
CA ARG A 78 8.54 -1.87 -9.67
C ARG A 78 8.81 -3.11 -10.48
N LYS A 79 9.82 -3.05 -11.36
CA LYS A 79 10.55 -4.23 -11.80
C LYS A 79 10.79 -5.08 -10.56
N LEU A 80 10.01 -6.14 -10.40
CA LEU A 80 10.36 -7.21 -9.49
C LEU A 80 11.60 -7.80 -10.15
N ASN A 81 12.79 -7.31 -9.78
CA ASN A 81 14.06 -7.98 -10.01
C ASN A 81 14.08 -9.22 -9.11
N ARG A 82 13.07 -10.07 -9.25
CA ARG A 82 13.15 -11.47 -8.92
C ARG A 82 13.95 -12.02 -10.07
N LYS A 83 15.23 -12.28 -9.85
CA LYS A 83 15.98 -13.24 -10.67
C LYS A 83 15.17 -14.54 -10.64
N GLY A 84 14.23 -14.66 -11.56
CA GLY A 84 13.62 -15.93 -11.91
C GLY A 84 14.70 -16.67 -12.64
N LYS A 85 15.32 -17.63 -11.95
CA LYS A 85 15.93 -18.79 -12.61
C LYS A 85 14.94 -19.24 -13.69
N SER A 86 15.35 -19.09 -14.95
CA SER A 86 14.81 -19.89 -16.04
C SER A 86 15.06 -21.34 -15.61
N ILE A 87 13.97 -22.03 -15.30
CA ILE A 87 13.97 -23.48 -15.24
C ILE A 87 13.71 -23.86 -16.70
N ASN A 88 14.79 -24.11 -17.43
CA ASN A 88 14.81 -24.99 -18.60
C ASN A 88 15.52 -26.26 -18.16
#